data_AF-A0A1I0B8U9-F1
#
_entry.id   AF-A0A1I0B8U9-F1
#
_cell.length_a   1.000
_cell.length_b   1.000
_cell.length_c   1.000
_cell.angle_alpha   90.00
_cell.angle_beta   90.00
_cell.angle_gamma   90.00
#
_symmetry.space_group_name_H-M   'P 1'
#
loop_
_entity.id
_entity.type
_entity.pdbx_description
1 polymer ?
#
loop_
_entity_poly.entity_id
_entity_poly.type
_entity_poly.pdbx_seq_one_letter_code
_entity_poly.pdbx_strand_id
1 'polypeptide(L)' 'MKKLLFIETGMGIDVHGQNVTKAAVRAVHNAIHFNSMPGIKELLPDQNLENMRVNIKLGIPEKIKIS' A
#
# COMPACT_ATOMS: atom_id res chain seq x y z
N MET A 1 -9.66 10.86 16.99
CA MET A 1 -10.16 9.68 16.21
C MET A 1 -9.31 9.50 14.97
N LYS A 2 -8.95 8.27 14.60
CA LYS A 2 -8.39 8.00 13.25
C LYS A 2 -9.52 8.10 12.23
N LYS A 3 -9.36 8.94 11.21
CA LYS A 3 -10.30 9.05 10.08
C LYS A 3 -9.73 8.26 8.90
N LEU A 4 -10.49 7.29 8.40
CA LEU A 4 -10.16 6.56 7.18
C LEU A 4 -10.65 7.39 5.99
N LEU A 5 -9.76 7.81 5.11
CA LEU A 5 -10.11 8.61 3.93
C LEU A 5 -10.51 7.71 2.76
N PHE A 6 -9.69 6.70 2.46
CA PHE A 6 -9.92 5.75 1.37
C PHE A 6 -9.13 4.45 1.62
N ILE A 7 -9.41 3.44 0.81
CA ILE A 7 -8.68 2.17 0.76
C ILE A 7 -8.32 1.92 -0.69
N GLU A 8 -7.05 1.58 -0.94
CA GLU A 8 -6.57 1.13 -2.24
C GLU A 8 -6.18 -0.34 -2.16
N THR A 9 -6.57 -1.11 -3.17
CA THR A 9 -6.32 -2.55 -3.24
C THR A 9 -5.55 -2.88 -4.50
N GLY A 10 -4.60 -3.79 -4.39
CA GLY A 10 -3.81 -4.26 -5.52
C GLY A 10 -3.32 -5.68 -5.30
N MET A 11 -2.85 -6.28 -6.39
CA MET A 11 -2.31 -7.64 -6.42
C MET A 11 -0.90 -7.64 -6.99
N GLY A 12 -0.07 -8.53 -6.46
CA GLY A 12 1.28 -8.76 -6.95
C GLY A 12 1.59 -10.24 -6.91
N ILE A 13 2.28 -10.70 -7.95
CA ILE A 13 2.60 -12.10 -8.17
C ILE A 13 4.10 -12.24 -8.35
N ASP A 14 4.69 -13.27 -7.75
CA ASP A 14 6.02 -13.75 -8.10
C ASP A 14 5.89 -15.07 -8.86
N VAL A 15 6.06 -15.01 -10.17
CA VAL A 15 5.82 -16.15 -11.08
C VAL A 15 6.93 -17.20 -11.04
N HIS A 16 8.11 -16.85 -10.50
CA HIS A 16 9.23 -17.79 -10.34
C HIS A 16 9.23 -18.43 -8.95
N GLY A 17 8.46 -17.87 -8.00
CA GLY A 17 8.37 -18.34 -6.63
C GLY A 17 9.57 -17.96 -5.76
N GLN A 18 9.49 -18.36 -4.49
CA GLN A 18 10.53 -18.17 -3.46
C GLN A 18 10.77 -16.71 -3.03
N ASN A 19 10.11 -15.71 -3.62
CA ASN A 19 10.25 -14.32 -3.19
C ASN A 19 8.89 -13.66 -2.91
N VAL A 20 8.37 -13.89 -1.69
CA VAL A 20 7.12 -13.27 -1.23
C VAL A 20 7.22 -11.75 -1.13
N THR A 21 8.41 -11.21 -0.81
CA THR A 21 8.66 -9.76 -0.74
C THR A 21 8.42 -9.11 -2.10
N LYS A 22 8.88 -9.75 -3.19
CA LYS A 22 8.67 -9.26 -4.56
C LYS A 22 7.19 -9.24 -4.94
N ALA A 23 6.43 -10.27 -4.56
CA ALA A 23 4.98 -10.29 -4.74
C ALA A 23 4.29 -9.18 -3.94
N ALA A 24 4.69 -8.97 -2.66
CA ALA A 24 4.15 -7.92 -1.81
C ALA A 24 4.43 -6.51 -2.33
N VAL A 25 5.67 -6.22 -2.76
CA VAL A 25 6.04 -4.93 -3.36
C VAL A 25 5.23 -4.66 -4.63
N ARG A 26 5.07 -5.68 -5.49
CA ARG A 26 4.22 -5.57 -6.68
C ARG A 26 2.76 -5.28 -6.33
N ALA A 27 2.23 -5.89 -5.26
CA ALA A 27 0.86 -5.65 -4.81
C ALA A 27 0.65 -4.21 -4.35
N VAL A 28 1.58 -3.67 -3.55
CA VAL A 28 1.52 -2.28 -3.08
C VAL A 28 1.66 -1.31 -4.25
N HIS A 29 2.61 -1.55 -5.16
CA HIS A 29 2.77 -0.70 -6.35
C HIS A 29 1.49 -0.72 -7.19
N ASN A 30 0.93 -1.90 -7.46
CA ASN A 30 -0.32 -2.04 -8.20
C ASN A 30 -1.48 -1.29 -7.54
N ALA A 31 -1.59 -1.32 -6.21
CA ALA A 31 -2.64 -0.64 -5.47
C ALA A 31 -2.64 0.89 -5.68
N ILE A 32 -1.45 1.50 -5.71
CA ILE A 32 -1.31 2.97 -5.78
C ILE A 32 -1.07 3.50 -7.20
N HIS A 33 -0.81 2.63 -8.19
CA HIS A 33 -0.32 3.06 -9.50
C HIS A 33 -1.36 3.80 -10.35
N PHE A 34 -2.64 3.43 -10.22
CA PHE A 34 -3.70 3.91 -11.11
C PHE A 34 -4.51 5.07 -10.55
N ASN A 35 -4.23 5.48 -9.31
CA ASN A 35 -4.94 6.57 -8.65
C ASN A 35 -4.02 7.77 -8.48
N SER A 36 -4.58 8.95 -8.67
CA SER A 36 -3.97 10.21 -8.28
C SER A 36 -4.87 10.87 -7.24
N MET A 37 -4.27 11.54 -6.27
CA MET A 37 -4.98 12.20 -5.18
C MET A 37 -4.70 13.70 -5.18
N PRO A 38 -5.10 14.43 -6.24
CA PRO A 38 -4.97 15.87 -6.28
C PRO A 38 -5.79 16.48 -5.13
N GLY A 39 -5.23 17.50 -4.48
CA GLY A 39 -5.92 18.19 -3.38
C GLY A 39 -5.99 17.43 -2.05
N ILE A 40 -5.39 16.23 -1.92
CA ILE A 40 -5.48 15.43 -0.68
C ILE A 40 -4.99 16.17 0.57
N LYS A 41 -4.08 17.14 0.40
CA LYS A 41 -3.63 18.05 1.46
C LYS A 41 -4.80 18.68 2.22
N GLU A 42 -5.86 19.11 1.55
CA GLU A 42 -7.01 19.78 2.19
C GLU A 42 -7.75 18.88 3.18
N LEU A 43 -7.62 17.55 3.05
CA LEU A 43 -8.24 16.55 3.91
C LEU A 43 -7.32 16.10 5.07
N LEU A 44 -6.05 16.53 5.08
CA LEU A 44 -5.07 16.16 6.08
C LEU A 44 -4.96 17.21 7.19
N PRO A 45 -4.58 16.80 8.42
CA PRO A 45 -4.28 17.75 9.50
C PRO A 45 -3.21 18.77 9.05
N ASP A 46 -3.42 20.03 9.40
CA ASP A 46 -2.54 21.16 9.07
C ASP A 46 -2.25 21.31 7.55
N GLN A 47 -3.08 20.70 6.71
CA GLN A 47 -2.90 20.65 5.26
C GLN A 47 -1.53 20.13 4.80
N ASN A 48 -0.90 19.28 5.62
CA ASN A 48 0.45 18.79 5.39
C ASN A 48 0.46 17.32 4.93
N LEU A 49 1.16 17.01 3.84
CA LEU A 49 1.31 15.64 3.32
C LEU A 49 2.05 14.73 4.29
N GLU A 50 2.99 15.25 5.07
CA GLU A 50 3.74 14.47 6.07
C GLU A 50 2.84 13.93 7.19
N ASN A 51 1.65 14.51 7.35
CA ASN A 51 0.64 14.03 8.30
C ASN A 51 -0.20 12.86 7.75
N MET A 52 -0.01 12.47 6.48
CA MET A 52 -0.67 11.30 5.91
C MET A 52 -0.17 10.02 6.61
N ARG A 53 -1.11 9.20 7.07
CA ARG A 53 -0.82 7.91 7.69
C ARG A 53 -1.30 6.79 6.79
N VAL A 54 -0.37 5.98 6.32
CA VAL A 54 -0.65 4.81 5.48
C VAL A 54 -0.58 3.56 6.35
N ASN A 55 -1.59 2.69 6.22
CA ASN A 55 -1.60 1.38 6.86
C ASN A 55 -1.71 0.32 5.78
N ILE A 56 -0.70 -0.55 5.67
CA ILE A 56 -0.64 -1.60 4.66
C ILE A 56 -1.01 -2.93 5.32
N LYS A 57 -2.03 -3.60 4.78
CA LYS A 57 -2.41 -4.96 5.17
C LYS A 57 -2.18 -5.90 3.99
N LEU A 58 -1.30 -6.89 4.18
CA LEU A 58 -0.93 -7.85 3.14
C LEU A 58 -1.50 -9.23 3.47
N GLY A 59 -2.19 -9.82 2.49
CA GLY A 59 -2.53 -11.25 2.49
C GLY A 59 -1.48 -12.00 1.66
N ILE A 60 -0.52 -12.63 2.33
CA ILE A 60 0.59 -13.37 1.70
C ILE A 60 0.68 -14.79 2.28
N PRO A 61 1.27 -15.75 1.54
CA PRO A 61 1.54 -17.09 2.07
C PRO A 61 2.40 -17.05 3.35
N GLU A 62 2.01 -17.82 4.37
CA GLU A 62 2.48 -17.71 5.76
C GLU A 62 3.95 -18.10 6.00
N LYS A 63 4.68 -18.62 4.99
CA LYS A 63 6.10 -19.00 5.14
C LYS A 63 6.91 -18.81 3.86
N ILE A 64 7.52 -17.64 3.70
CA ILE A 64 8.79 -17.48 2.97
C ILE A 64 9.61 -16.46 3.76
N LYS A 65 10.77 -16.87 4.27
CA LYS A 65 11.71 -15.98 4.97
C LYS A 65 12.06 -14.82 4.05
N ILE A 66 11.81 -13.60 4.52
CA ILE A 66 12.47 -12.41 4.00
C ILE A 66 13.91 -12.53 4.48
N SER A 67 14.81 -13.01 3.62
CA SER A 67 16.27 -12.96 3.84
C SER A 67 16.77 -11.55 3.59
#